data_AF-A0A7Y3FUL7-F1
#
_entry.id   AF-A0A7Y3FUL7-F1
#
_cell.length_a   1.000
_cell.length_b   1.000
_cell.length_c   1.000
_cell.angle_alpha   90.00
_cell.angle_beta   90.00
_cell.angle_gamma   90.00
#
_symmetry.space_group_name_H-M   'P 1'
#
loop_
_entity.id
_entity.type
_entity.pdbx_description
1 polymer ?
#
loop_
_entity_poly.entity_id
_entity_poly.type
_entity_poly.pdbx_seq_one_letter_code
_entity_poly.pdbx_strand_id
1 'polypeptide(L)'
;MELSTLDYSFIIVFFSTVLAIGIIVSKKSGKNTSEFFLSGRTMPWWLLGLSMVATTFSTDTPNLVTDIVRTNGVSGNWVWWAFLITGLLTVFVYAKLWRKSNVNTDLEFYELRYGGAAASFLRKFRAIYLGVIFNVITMSAVTLAAIKIGGIMLGLEPWQTVVSAGLITVIFSALGGFKGVVYTDFLLFFVAMSGAIGAAYYLVNMPEVGGIAALMANENVTDKLSILPDFSNTQALITLFIIPLAVQWWSSWYPGAEPGGGGYIAQRMLAAKNENHAIGATFFFNIMHYALRPWPWILVALASLVVYPDVASIQEAFPTIADDKLGHDLAYSAMLTKL
;
A
#
# COMPACT_ATOMS: atom_id res chain seq x y z
N MET A 1 -18.31 -11.24 -14.84
CA MET A 1 -18.72 -9.84 -15.07
C MET A 1 -18.50 -9.55 -16.56
N GLU A 2 -19.50 -9.04 -17.27
CA GLU A 2 -19.28 -8.55 -18.64
C GLU A 2 -18.94 -7.07 -18.56
N LEU A 3 -17.73 -6.70 -19.00
CA LEU A 3 -17.32 -5.30 -19.07
C LEU A 3 -18.01 -4.62 -20.24
N SER A 4 -18.65 -3.49 -19.98
CA SER A 4 -19.23 -2.65 -21.02
C SER A 4 -18.14 -1.92 -21.81
N THR A 5 -18.51 -1.38 -22.97
CA THR A 5 -17.62 -0.50 -23.76
C THR A 5 -17.14 0.70 -22.93
N LEU A 6 -17.97 1.20 -22.01
CA LEU A 6 -17.62 2.30 -21.13
C LEU A 6 -16.49 1.91 -20.17
N ASP A 7 -16.55 0.71 -19.59
CA ASP A 7 -15.51 0.22 -18.66
C ASP A 7 -14.17 0.07 -19.35
N TYR A 8 -14.15 -0.53 -20.55
CA TYR A 8 -12.95 -0.62 -21.37
C TYR A 8 -12.41 0.77 -21.73
N SER A 9 -13.28 1.74 -22.01
CA SER A 9 -12.84 3.11 -22.31
C SER A 9 -12.12 3.75 -21.12
N PHE A 10 -12.63 3.58 -19.89
CA PHE A 10 -11.97 4.07 -18.68
C PHE A 10 -10.63 3.40 -18.45
N ILE A 11 -10.54 2.08 -18.62
CA ILE A 11 -9.30 1.31 -18.48
C ILE A 11 -8.24 1.79 -19.48
N ILE A 12 -8.60 1.92 -20.75
CA ILE A 12 -7.69 2.35 -21.83
C ILE A 12 -7.21 3.79 -21.60
N VAL A 13 -8.13 4.72 -21.27
CA VAL A 13 -7.79 6.12 -21.01
C VAL A 13 -6.87 6.24 -19.79
N PHE A 14 -7.15 5.49 -18.73
CA PHE A 14 -6.33 5.46 -17.53
C PHE A 14 -4.89 5.01 -17.83
N PHE A 15 -4.72 3.83 -18.44
CA PHE A 15 -3.38 3.31 -18.74
C PHE A 15 -2.64 4.19 -19.76
N SER A 16 -3.34 4.72 -20.76
CA SER A 16 -2.75 5.64 -21.74
C SER A 16 -2.27 6.93 -21.08
N THR A 17 -3.00 7.47 -20.10
CA THR A 17 -2.62 8.67 -19.35
C THR A 17 -1.38 8.41 -18.50
N VAL A 18 -1.35 7.29 -17.78
CA VAL A 18 -0.19 6.88 -16.96
C VAL A 18 1.06 6.72 -17.83
N LEU A 19 0.93 6.05 -18.97
CA LEU A 19 2.04 5.88 -19.92
C LEU A 19 2.49 7.22 -20.51
N ALA A 20 1.54 8.08 -20.90
CA ALA A 20 1.84 9.41 -21.42
C ALA A 20 2.62 10.26 -20.42
N ILE A 21 2.25 10.23 -19.12
CA ILE A 21 3.01 10.90 -18.06
C ILE A 21 4.45 10.37 -18.02
N GLY A 22 4.65 9.05 -18.01
CA GLY A 22 5.99 8.46 -18.02
C GLY A 22 6.83 8.94 -19.20
N ILE A 23 6.26 8.95 -20.40
CA ILE A 23 6.93 9.39 -21.64
C ILE A 23 7.24 10.89 -21.61
N ILE A 24 6.29 11.74 -21.23
CA ILE A 24 6.47 13.20 -21.19
C ILE A 24 7.59 13.57 -20.21
N VAL A 25 7.59 12.91 -19.05
CA VAL A 25 8.54 13.18 -17.97
C VAL A 25 9.94 12.65 -18.28
N SER A 26 10.05 11.55 -19.03
CA SER A 26 11.34 10.96 -19.43
C SER A 26 12.30 11.96 -20.08
N LYS A 27 11.76 12.91 -20.88
CA LYS A 27 12.52 13.99 -21.53
C LYS A 27 13.29 14.88 -20.54
N LYS A 28 12.81 14.97 -19.29
CA LYS A 28 13.48 15.73 -18.22
C LYS A 28 14.29 14.81 -17.29
N SER A 29 13.83 13.59 -17.05
CA SER A 29 14.48 12.63 -16.14
C SER A 29 15.81 12.09 -16.66
N GLY A 30 15.99 11.98 -17.98
CA GLY A 30 17.22 11.45 -18.60
C GLY A 30 18.45 12.37 -18.55
N LYS A 31 18.34 13.56 -17.95
CA LYS A 31 19.43 14.57 -17.96
C LYS A 31 20.65 14.17 -17.13
N ASN A 32 20.44 13.58 -15.96
CA ASN A 32 21.50 13.06 -15.08
C ASN A 32 20.89 12.18 -13.97
N THR A 33 21.75 11.49 -13.22
CA THR A 33 21.38 10.59 -12.11
C THR A 33 20.52 11.26 -11.04
N SER A 34 20.79 12.53 -10.70
CA SER A 34 20.01 13.27 -9.70
C SER A 34 18.59 13.60 -10.19
N GLU A 35 18.42 13.94 -11.47
CA GLU A 35 17.09 14.11 -12.06
C GLU A 35 16.34 12.77 -12.13
N PHE A 36 17.02 11.68 -12.46
CA PHE A 36 16.41 10.37 -12.56
C PHE A 36 15.94 9.82 -11.21
N PHE A 37 16.79 9.85 -10.17
CA PHE A 37 16.47 9.25 -8.87
C PHE A 37 15.85 10.21 -7.85
N LEU A 38 16.13 11.51 -7.94
CA LEU A 38 15.71 12.50 -6.95
C LEU A 38 14.88 13.65 -7.53
N SER A 39 14.62 13.66 -8.84
CA SER A 39 13.90 14.75 -9.50
C SER A 39 14.53 16.14 -9.22
N GLY A 40 15.86 16.19 -9.12
CA GLY A 40 16.60 17.42 -8.80
C GLY A 40 16.28 17.98 -7.41
N ARG A 41 15.69 17.18 -6.51
CA ARG A 41 15.27 17.57 -5.15
C ARG A 41 14.32 18.77 -5.12
N THR A 42 13.36 18.79 -6.04
CA THR A 42 12.43 19.91 -6.21
C THR A 42 10.98 19.55 -5.88
N MET A 43 10.73 18.40 -5.26
CA MET A 43 9.37 17.90 -5.10
C MET A 43 8.63 18.55 -3.91
N PRO A 44 7.38 19.03 -4.11
CA PRO A 44 6.59 19.62 -3.04
C PRO A 44 6.04 18.55 -2.09
N TRP A 45 5.62 18.98 -0.90
CA TRP A 45 5.34 18.08 0.22
C TRP A 45 4.08 17.26 -0.01
N TRP A 46 3.03 17.91 -0.55
CA TRP A 46 1.74 17.29 -0.81
C TRP A 46 1.86 16.18 -1.85
N LEU A 47 2.68 16.39 -2.88
CA LEU A 47 2.89 15.42 -3.95
C LEU A 47 3.69 14.22 -3.46
N LEU A 48 4.75 14.47 -2.68
CA LEU A 48 5.54 13.39 -2.08
C LEU A 48 4.71 12.58 -1.08
N GLY A 49 3.92 13.26 -0.24
CA GLY A 49 3.05 12.60 0.73
C GLY A 49 1.98 11.74 0.05
N LEU A 50 1.29 12.27 -0.98
CA LEU A 50 0.37 11.47 -1.81
C LEU A 50 1.06 10.26 -2.42
N SER A 51 2.27 10.44 -2.93
CA SER A 51 3.06 9.36 -3.52
C SER A 51 3.48 8.29 -2.50
N MET A 52 3.78 8.66 -1.25
CA MET A 52 3.99 7.68 -0.17
C MET A 52 2.71 6.86 0.10
N VAL A 53 1.54 7.50 0.11
CA VAL A 53 0.24 6.82 0.33
C VAL A 53 -0.08 5.88 -0.84
N ALA A 54 0.12 6.34 -2.08
CA ALA A 54 -0.12 5.55 -3.29
C ALA A 54 0.78 4.30 -3.34
N THR A 55 2.07 4.45 -3.05
CA THR A 55 3.03 3.32 -3.04
C THR A 55 2.65 2.25 -2.02
N THR A 56 2.04 2.64 -0.90
CA THR A 56 1.60 1.71 0.13
C THR A 56 0.18 1.20 -0.07
N PHE A 57 -0.52 1.66 -1.11
CA PHE A 57 -1.86 1.22 -1.50
C PHE A 57 -1.71 0.21 -2.64
N SER A 58 -1.18 -0.97 -2.33
CA SER A 58 -1.03 -2.07 -3.27
C SER A 58 -2.26 -2.97 -3.28
N THR A 59 -2.34 -3.86 -4.27
CA THR A 59 -3.49 -4.75 -4.51
C THR A 59 -3.74 -5.75 -3.37
N ASP A 60 -2.72 -6.11 -2.60
CA ASP A 60 -2.79 -6.98 -1.44
C ASP A 60 -3.34 -6.28 -0.19
N THR A 61 -3.12 -4.97 -0.02
CA THR A 61 -3.45 -4.26 1.22
C THR A 61 -4.94 -4.31 1.60
N PRO A 62 -5.91 -4.10 0.69
CA PRO A 62 -7.32 -4.21 1.02
C PRO A 62 -7.74 -5.64 1.41
N ASN A 63 -7.16 -6.65 0.76
CA ASN A 63 -7.40 -8.06 1.08
C ASN A 63 -6.81 -8.40 2.47
N LEU A 64 -5.60 -7.92 2.79
CA LEU A 64 -5.00 -8.06 4.12
C LEU A 64 -5.84 -7.41 5.22
N VAL A 65 -6.30 -6.17 5.01
CA VAL A 65 -7.16 -5.48 5.98
C VAL A 65 -8.47 -6.23 6.17
N THR A 66 -9.00 -6.82 5.10
CA THR A 66 -10.22 -7.63 5.16
C THR A 66 -10.02 -8.93 5.95
N ASP A 67 -8.89 -9.61 5.77
CA ASP A 67 -8.50 -10.76 6.57
C ASP A 67 -8.44 -10.43 8.07
N ILE A 68 -7.74 -9.35 8.42
CA ILE A 68 -7.60 -8.86 9.79
C ILE A 68 -8.97 -8.53 10.40
N VAL A 69 -9.83 -7.81 9.68
CA VAL A 69 -11.15 -7.39 10.20
C VAL A 69 -12.09 -8.59 10.35
N ARG A 70 -12.11 -9.53 9.41
CA ARG A 70 -12.98 -10.72 9.50
C ARG A 70 -12.55 -11.65 10.63
N THR A 71 -11.25 -11.80 10.85
CA THR A 71 -10.72 -12.69 11.89
C THR A 71 -10.72 -12.03 13.27
N ASN A 72 -10.16 -10.83 13.40
CA ASN A 72 -9.88 -10.17 14.68
C ASN A 72 -10.75 -8.92 14.94
N GLY A 73 -11.62 -8.54 14.01
CA GLY A 73 -12.43 -7.32 14.12
C GLY A 73 -11.64 -6.04 13.85
N VAL A 74 -12.31 -4.90 14.00
CA VAL A 74 -11.72 -3.57 13.75
C VAL A 74 -10.46 -3.36 14.60
N SER A 75 -10.46 -3.80 15.86
CA SER A 75 -9.31 -3.72 16.76
C SER A 75 -8.08 -4.49 16.28
N GLY A 76 -8.24 -5.49 15.42
CA GLY A 76 -7.10 -6.19 14.78
C GLY A 76 -6.19 -5.24 14.00
N ASN A 77 -6.73 -4.12 13.48
CA ASN A 77 -5.95 -3.12 12.76
C ASN A 77 -4.88 -2.42 13.63
N TRP A 78 -4.88 -2.61 14.95
CA TRP A 78 -3.79 -2.13 15.80
C TRP A 78 -2.42 -2.76 15.47
N VAL A 79 -2.40 -3.93 14.82
CA VAL A 79 -1.16 -4.49 14.23
C VAL A 79 -0.50 -3.52 13.26
N TRP A 80 -1.30 -2.65 12.63
CA TRP A 80 -0.86 -1.59 11.73
C TRP A 80 -0.84 -0.22 12.43
N TRP A 81 -1.91 0.16 13.13
CA TRP A 81 -2.04 1.49 13.74
C TRP A 81 -1.00 1.78 14.83
N ALA A 82 -0.47 0.77 15.53
CA ALA A 82 0.60 0.97 16.50
C ALA A 82 1.85 1.61 15.88
N PHE A 83 2.10 1.37 14.58
CA PHE A 83 3.22 1.97 13.85
C PHE A 83 3.07 3.48 13.59
N LEU A 84 1.91 4.08 13.88
CA LEU A 84 1.76 5.55 13.83
C LEU A 84 2.80 6.24 14.73
N ILE A 85 3.11 5.68 15.90
CA ILE A 85 4.10 6.26 16.82
C ILE A 85 5.48 6.33 16.16
N THR A 86 5.89 5.24 15.49
CA THR A 86 7.15 5.20 14.74
C THR A 86 7.11 6.10 13.51
N GLY A 87 5.95 6.22 12.86
CA GLY A 87 5.75 7.14 11.74
C GLY A 87 5.89 8.60 12.17
N LEU A 88 5.35 8.99 13.34
CA LEU A 88 5.53 10.32 13.92
C LEU A 88 6.99 10.59 14.30
N LEU A 89 7.72 9.57 14.77
CA LEU A 89 9.16 9.69 14.98
C LEU A 89 9.88 10.00 13.65
N THR A 90 9.50 9.34 12.55
CA THR A 90 10.01 9.67 11.21
C THR A 90 9.69 11.12 10.84
N VAL A 91 8.47 11.60 11.11
CA VAL A 91 8.06 13.00 10.83
C VAL A 91 8.95 14.00 11.57
N PHE A 92 9.02 13.90 12.89
CA PHE A 92 9.57 14.98 13.72
C PHE A 92 11.08 14.91 13.91
N VAL A 93 11.68 13.72 13.74
CA VAL A 93 13.13 13.53 13.91
C VAL A 93 13.81 13.31 12.57
N TYR A 94 13.40 12.27 11.83
CA TYR A 94 14.20 11.76 10.74
C TYR A 94 13.98 12.46 9.39
N ALA A 95 12.77 12.98 9.10
CA ALA A 95 12.48 13.59 7.81
C ALA A 95 13.40 14.78 7.50
N LYS A 96 13.66 15.60 8.52
CA LYS A 96 14.63 16.70 8.44
C LYS A 96 16.05 16.20 8.20
N LEU A 97 16.46 15.15 8.93
CA LEU A 97 17.82 14.60 8.88
C LEU A 97 18.09 13.92 7.52
N TRP A 98 17.13 13.13 7.03
CA TRP A 98 17.20 12.54 5.69
C TRP A 98 17.39 13.60 4.65
N ARG A 99 16.55 14.63 4.63
CA ARG A 99 16.70 15.68 3.63
C ARG A 99 18.04 16.41 3.75
N LYS A 100 18.53 16.69 4.97
CA LYS A 100 19.83 17.34 5.21
C LYS A 100 21.04 16.51 4.80
N SER A 101 20.94 15.18 4.87
CA SER A 101 22.06 14.28 4.58
C SER A 101 22.61 14.42 3.16
N ASN A 102 21.79 14.91 2.21
CA ASN A 102 22.14 15.06 0.79
C ASN A 102 22.67 13.78 0.12
N VAL A 103 22.43 12.61 0.70
CA VAL A 103 22.70 11.31 0.06
C VAL A 103 21.69 11.05 -1.06
N ASN A 104 22.06 10.23 -2.03
CA ASN A 104 21.18 9.90 -3.16
C ASN A 104 20.27 8.70 -2.88
N THR A 105 20.73 7.79 -2.01
CA THR A 105 19.97 6.64 -1.53
C THR A 105 20.12 6.50 -0.03
N ASP A 106 19.16 5.87 0.62
CA ASP A 106 19.27 5.48 2.03
C ASP A 106 20.51 4.61 2.29
N LEU A 107 20.87 3.72 1.37
CA LEU A 107 22.06 2.87 1.51
C LEU A 107 23.39 3.63 1.45
N GLU A 108 23.44 4.77 0.77
CA GLU A 108 24.64 5.63 0.76
C GLU A 108 24.93 6.20 2.16
N PHE A 109 23.92 6.32 3.01
CA PHE A 109 24.08 6.77 4.39
C PHE A 109 25.00 5.86 5.22
N TYR A 110 25.07 4.55 4.92
CA TYR A 110 25.97 3.63 5.63
C TYR A 110 27.44 3.98 5.42
N GLU A 111 27.82 4.32 4.18
CA GLU A 111 29.19 4.75 3.87
C GLU A 111 29.49 6.09 4.51
N LEU A 112 28.54 7.04 4.50
CA LEU A 112 28.68 8.32 5.18
C LEU A 112 28.87 8.16 6.70
N ARG A 113 28.13 7.22 7.32
CA ARG A 113 28.11 7.06 8.78
C ARG A 113 29.30 6.25 9.32
N TYR A 114 29.70 5.19 8.62
CA TYR A 114 30.68 4.22 9.13
C TYR A 114 32.03 4.29 8.42
N GLY A 115 32.08 4.71 7.15
CA GLY A 115 33.32 4.81 6.38
C GLY A 115 34.04 3.48 6.12
N GLY A 116 35.01 3.52 5.21
CA GLY A 116 35.91 2.40 4.95
C GLY A 116 35.32 1.22 4.17
N ALA A 117 36.14 0.18 3.98
CA ALA A 117 35.82 -0.97 3.13
C ALA A 117 34.62 -1.79 3.62
N ALA A 118 34.48 -1.95 4.95
CA ALA A 118 33.37 -2.68 5.55
C ALA A 118 32.01 -2.00 5.29
N ALA A 119 31.95 -0.66 5.38
CA ALA A 119 30.74 0.08 5.07
C ALA A 119 30.37 -0.02 3.58
N SER A 120 31.37 0.00 2.69
CA SER A 120 31.13 -0.17 1.25
C SER A 120 30.65 -1.56 0.89
N PHE A 121 31.21 -2.59 1.52
CA PHE A 121 30.70 -3.96 1.41
C PHE A 121 29.25 -4.04 1.88
N LEU A 122 28.92 -3.48 3.04
CA LEU A 122 27.56 -3.46 3.59
C LEU A 122 26.57 -2.76 2.65
N ARG A 123 26.94 -1.61 2.09
CA ARG A 123 26.13 -0.88 1.10
C ARG A 123 25.82 -1.75 -0.12
N LYS A 124 26.84 -2.37 -0.71
CA LYS A 124 26.70 -3.23 -1.91
C LYS A 124 25.86 -4.47 -1.61
N PHE A 125 26.13 -5.14 -0.49
CA PHE A 125 25.38 -6.30 -0.04
C PHE A 125 23.90 -5.96 0.15
N ARG A 126 23.59 -4.91 0.91
CA ARG A 126 22.20 -4.47 1.13
C ARG A 126 21.51 -4.03 -0.15
N ALA A 127 22.21 -3.41 -1.10
CA ALA A 127 21.63 -3.02 -2.38
C ALA A 127 21.13 -4.22 -3.18
N ILE A 128 21.89 -5.32 -3.20
CA ILE A 128 21.48 -6.56 -3.88
C ILE A 128 20.41 -7.29 -3.06
N TYR A 129 20.64 -7.45 -1.76
CA TYR A 129 19.74 -8.19 -0.88
C TYR A 129 18.35 -7.55 -0.79
N LEU A 130 18.27 -6.24 -0.51
CA LEU A 130 16.99 -5.53 -0.42
C LEU A 130 16.44 -5.19 -1.81
N GLY A 131 17.29 -4.71 -2.71
CA GLY A 131 16.87 -4.23 -4.03
C GLY A 131 16.42 -5.33 -4.99
N VAL A 132 16.95 -6.55 -4.86
CA VAL A 132 16.63 -7.68 -5.73
C VAL A 132 15.89 -8.77 -4.96
N ILE A 133 16.56 -9.43 -4.00
CA ILE A 133 16.00 -10.64 -3.38
C ILE A 133 14.71 -10.32 -2.61
N PHE A 134 14.76 -9.34 -1.72
CA PHE A 134 13.61 -8.99 -0.88
C PHE A 134 12.47 -8.37 -1.70
N ASN A 135 12.79 -7.52 -2.68
CA ASN A 135 11.79 -6.95 -3.59
C ASN A 135 11.09 -8.03 -4.42
N VAL A 136 11.79 -9.06 -4.90
CA VAL A 136 11.16 -10.18 -5.63
C VAL A 136 10.18 -10.95 -4.75
N ILE A 137 10.55 -11.22 -3.49
CA ILE A 137 9.68 -11.88 -2.51
C ILE A 137 8.45 -11.00 -2.19
N THR A 138 8.64 -9.71 -2.00
CA THR A 138 7.54 -8.77 -1.76
C THR A 138 6.61 -8.70 -2.97
N MET A 139 7.18 -8.58 -4.17
CA MET A 139 6.42 -8.50 -5.41
C MET A 139 5.63 -9.78 -5.69
N SER A 140 6.10 -10.95 -5.26
CA SER A 140 5.35 -12.20 -5.45
C SER A 140 4.03 -12.19 -4.66
N ALA A 141 4.02 -11.67 -3.43
CA ALA A 141 2.81 -11.50 -2.64
C ALA A 141 1.82 -10.50 -3.28
N VAL A 142 2.32 -9.33 -3.70
CA VAL A 142 1.50 -8.32 -4.38
C VAL A 142 0.92 -8.85 -5.70
N THR A 143 1.74 -9.59 -6.46
CA THR A 143 1.36 -10.21 -7.73
C THR A 143 0.32 -11.30 -7.52
N LEU A 144 0.43 -12.10 -6.45
CA LEU A 144 -0.58 -13.09 -6.10
C LEU A 144 -1.94 -12.43 -5.82
N ALA A 145 -1.97 -11.33 -5.07
CA ALA A 145 -3.20 -10.57 -4.86
C ALA A 145 -3.78 -10.03 -6.17
N ALA A 146 -2.94 -9.51 -7.07
CA ALA A 146 -3.37 -9.09 -8.40
C ALA A 146 -3.97 -10.25 -9.22
N ILE A 147 -3.35 -11.44 -9.17
CA ILE A 147 -3.87 -12.66 -9.83
C ILE A 147 -5.24 -13.04 -9.26
N LYS A 148 -5.44 -12.98 -7.93
CA LYS A 148 -6.74 -13.25 -7.30
C LYS A 148 -7.81 -12.27 -7.83
N ILE A 149 -7.50 -10.97 -7.86
CA ILE A 149 -8.41 -9.93 -8.37
C ILE A 149 -8.72 -10.15 -9.86
N GLY A 150 -7.69 -10.34 -10.70
CA GLY A 150 -7.84 -10.54 -12.14
C GLY A 150 -8.63 -11.81 -12.48
N GLY A 151 -8.41 -12.89 -11.74
CA GLY A 151 -9.17 -14.13 -11.91
C GLY A 151 -10.64 -13.96 -11.52
N ILE A 152 -10.93 -13.37 -10.35
CA ILE A 152 -12.30 -13.22 -9.84
C ILE A 152 -13.11 -12.22 -10.65
N MET A 153 -12.55 -11.04 -10.92
CA MET A 153 -13.29 -9.95 -11.55
C MET A 153 -13.37 -10.11 -13.06
N LEU A 154 -12.27 -10.54 -13.68
CA LEU A 154 -12.07 -10.49 -15.13
C LEU A 154 -11.90 -11.87 -15.78
N GLY A 155 -11.84 -12.95 -15.00
CA GLY A 155 -11.60 -14.29 -15.53
C GLY A 155 -10.21 -14.47 -16.16
N LEU A 156 -9.24 -13.62 -15.80
CA LEU A 156 -7.90 -13.65 -16.39
C LEU A 156 -7.09 -14.83 -15.87
N GLU A 157 -6.30 -15.43 -16.75
CA GLU A 157 -5.27 -16.37 -16.35
C GLU A 157 -4.13 -15.63 -15.62
N PRO A 158 -3.39 -16.31 -14.72
CA PRO A 158 -2.32 -15.68 -13.95
C PRO A 158 -1.30 -14.94 -14.83
N TRP A 159 -0.84 -15.56 -15.92
CA TRP A 159 0.17 -14.97 -16.80
C TRP A 159 -0.33 -13.71 -17.50
N GLN A 160 -1.62 -13.64 -17.87
CA GLN A 160 -2.22 -12.46 -18.49
C GLN A 160 -2.18 -11.27 -17.53
N THR A 161 -2.53 -11.52 -16.27
CA THR A 161 -2.50 -10.50 -15.20
C THR A 161 -1.08 -10.00 -14.97
N VAL A 162 -0.11 -10.91 -14.80
CA VAL A 162 1.28 -10.55 -14.50
C VAL A 162 1.93 -9.80 -15.67
N VAL A 163 1.81 -10.32 -16.89
CA VAL A 163 2.49 -9.75 -18.06
C VAL A 163 1.92 -8.37 -18.41
N SER A 164 0.59 -8.22 -18.40
CA SER A 164 -0.04 -6.94 -18.75
C SER A 164 0.30 -5.84 -17.73
N ALA A 165 0.07 -6.08 -16.45
CA ALA A 165 0.36 -5.12 -15.39
C ALA A 165 1.86 -4.85 -15.26
N GLY A 166 2.68 -5.89 -15.34
CA GLY A 166 4.14 -5.79 -15.25
C GLY A 166 4.74 -4.99 -16.40
N LEU A 167 4.33 -5.24 -17.65
CA LEU A 167 4.87 -4.55 -18.82
C LEU A 167 4.57 -3.06 -18.77
N ILE A 168 3.32 -2.68 -18.48
CA ILE A 168 2.95 -1.26 -18.36
C ILE A 168 3.77 -0.59 -17.25
N THR A 169 3.88 -1.25 -16.09
CA THR A 169 4.62 -0.74 -14.93
C THR A 169 6.09 -0.51 -15.24
N VAL A 170 6.74 -1.50 -15.88
CA VAL A 170 8.15 -1.41 -16.28
C VAL A 170 8.35 -0.27 -17.27
N ILE A 171 7.49 -0.14 -18.28
CA ILE A 171 7.64 0.90 -19.32
C ILE A 171 7.56 2.30 -18.70
N PHE A 172 6.50 2.64 -17.95
CA PHE A 172 6.37 4.01 -17.44
C PHE A 172 7.42 4.31 -16.36
N SER A 173 7.78 3.33 -15.53
CA SER A 173 8.74 3.52 -14.44
C SER A 173 10.17 3.67 -14.95
N ALA A 174 10.57 2.83 -15.91
CA ALA A 174 11.91 2.87 -16.50
C ALA A 174 12.13 4.16 -17.31
N LEU A 175 11.12 4.61 -18.06
CA LEU A 175 11.21 5.84 -18.85
C LEU A 175 11.14 7.10 -17.96
N GLY A 176 10.19 7.15 -17.04
CA GLY A 176 9.89 8.35 -16.27
C GLY A 176 10.86 8.64 -15.12
N GLY A 177 11.58 7.64 -14.63
CA GLY A 177 12.37 7.73 -13.40
C GLY A 177 11.51 8.10 -12.19
N PHE A 178 12.14 8.54 -11.10
CA PHE A 178 11.46 8.92 -9.86
C PHE A 178 10.37 9.99 -10.06
N LYS A 179 10.64 10.98 -10.92
CA LYS A 179 9.65 12.02 -11.26
C LYS A 179 8.41 11.43 -11.93
N GLY A 180 8.59 10.47 -12.84
CA GLY A 180 7.50 9.76 -13.50
C GLY A 180 6.64 9.03 -12.48
N VAL A 181 7.29 8.23 -11.63
CA VAL A 181 6.63 7.47 -10.54
C VAL A 181 5.79 8.39 -9.65
N VAL A 182 6.36 9.50 -9.18
CA VAL A 182 5.65 10.44 -8.30
C VAL A 182 4.42 11.08 -8.97
N TYR A 183 4.48 11.37 -10.27
CA TYR A 183 3.33 11.92 -11.00
C TYR A 183 2.28 10.87 -11.36
N THR A 184 2.69 9.64 -11.68
CA THR A 184 1.74 8.55 -11.88
C THR A 184 1.06 8.17 -10.56
N ASP A 185 1.81 8.19 -9.45
CA ASP A 185 1.28 7.97 -8.10
C ASP A 185 0.17 8.96 -7.74
N PHE A 186 0.27 10.21 -8.20
CA PHE A 186 -0.79 11.20 -7.99
C PHE A 186 -2.12 10.75 -8.60
N LEU A 187 -2.12 10.26 -9.83
CA LEU A 187 -3.33 9.71 -10.46
C LEU A 187 -3.79 8.43 -9.79
N LEU A 188 -2.85 7.50 -9.54
CA LEU A 188 -3.13 6.22 -8.88
C LEU A 188 -3.78 6.42 -7.52
N PHE A 189 -3.31 7.39 -6.73
CA PHE A 189 -3.89 7.73 -5.46
C PHE A 189 -5.39 8.07 -5.58
N PHE A 190 -5.76 8.98 -6.48
CA PHE A 190 -7.16 9.39 -6.60
C PHE A 190 -8.03 8.27 -7.14
N VAL A 191 -7.54 7.50 -8.12
CA VAL A 191 -8.27 6.35 -8.66
C VAL A 191 -8.48 5.29 -7.58
N ALA A 192 -7.43 4.91 -6.86
CA ALA A 192 -7.51 3.90 -5.81
C ALA A 192 -8.38 4.36 -4.63
N MET A 193 -8.23 5.60 -4.17
CA MET A 193 -8.99 6.12 -3.04
C MET A 193 -10.47 6.33 -3.39
N SER A 194 -10.77 6.92 -4.55
CA SER A 194 -12.15 7.07 -5.01
C SER A 194 -12.81 5.73 -5.28
N GLY A 195 -12.09 4.77 -5.88
CA GLY A 195 -12.57 3.41 -6.09
C GLY A 195 -12.88 2.70 -4.77
N ALA A 196 -11.99 2.78 -3.78
CA ALA A 196 -12.24 2.15 -2.48
C ALA A 196 -13.38 2.82 -1.70
N ILE A 197 -13.45 4.16 -1.67
CA ILE A 197 -14.56 4.89 -1.03
C ILE A 197 -15.88 4.59 -1.74
N GLY A 198 -15.90 4.59 -3.07
CA GLY A 198 -17.08 4.27 -3.89
C GLY A 198 -17.55 2.84 -3.66
N ALA A 199 -16.62 1.88 -3.65
CA ALA A 199 -16.93 0.49 -3.34
C ALA A 199 -17.50 0.34 -1.93
N ALA A 200 -16.87 0.94 -0.91
CA ALA A 200 -17.39 0.91 0.46
C ALA A 200 -18.79 1.52 0.56
N TYR A 201 -19.00 2.68 -0.08
CA TYR A 201 -20.31 3.33 -0.09
C TYR A 201 -21.37 2.44 -0.75
N TYR A 202 -21.11 1.92 -1.94
CA TYR A 202 -22.08 1.08 -2.66
C TYR A 202 -22.37 -0.21 -1.88
N LEU A 203 -21.34 -0.93 -1.46
CA LEU A 203 -21.46 -2.24 -0.82
C LEU A 203 -22.10 -2.17 0.57
N VAL A 204 -21.87 -1.10 1.33
CA VAL A 204 -22.58 -0.91 2.62
C VAL A 204 -24.06 -0.63 2.40
N ASN A 205 -24.45 0.00 1.28
CA ASN A 205 -25.83 0.38 0.99
C ASN A 205 -26.58 -0.62 0.11
N MET A 206 -25.98 -1.76 -0.27
CA MET A 206 -26.69 -2.80 -1.00
C MET A 206 -27.84 -3.38 -0.15
N PRO A 207 -28.93 -3.85 -0.77
CA PRO A 207 -30.11 -4.32 -0.05
C PRO A 207 -29.83 -5.39 1.01
N GLU A 208 -28.85 -6.27 0.76
CA GLU A 208 -28.45 -7.35 1.65
C GLU A 208 -27.74 -6.84 2.92
N VAL A 209 -27.05 -5.70 2.84
CA VAL A 209 -26.35 -5.08 3.99
C VAL A 209 -27.23 -4.04 4.69
N GLY A 210 -28.03 -3.28 3.92
CA GLY A 210 -29.05 -2.39 4.46
C GLY A 210 -28.54 -1.07 5.05
N GLY A 211 -27.33 -0.63 4.69
CA GLY A 211 -26.72 0.61 5.18
C GLY A 211 -25.95 0.44 6.50
N ILE A 212 -25.30 1.52 6.94
CA ILE A 212 -24.37 1.45 8.08
C ILE A 212 -25.04 1.10 9.41
N ALA A 213 -26.28 1.53 9.62
CA ALA A 213 -27.02 1.22 10.84
C ALA A 213 -27.37 -0.27 10.93
N ALA A 214 -27.84 -0.87 9.83
CA ALA A 214 -28.12 -2.30 9.75
C ALA A 214 -26.83 -3.12 9.85
N LEU A 215 -25.76 -2.68 9.18
CA LEU A 215 -24.44 -3.31 9.27
C LEU A 215 -23.95 -3.38 10.72
N MET A 216 -24.02 -2.28 11.48
CA MET A 216 -23.56 -2.23 12.86
C MET A 216 -24.43 -3.06 13.82
N ALA A 217 -25.69 -3.34 13.45
CA ALA A 217 -26.61 -4.16 14.24
C ALA A 217 -26.61 -5.64 13.84
N ASN A 218 -25.90 -6.02 12.77
CA ASN A 218 -25.87 -7.39 12.25
C ASN A 218 -25.13 -8.33 13.21
N GLU A 219 -25.69 -9.51 13.44
CA GLU A 219 -25.14 -10.51 14.38
C GLU A 219 -23.70 -10.91 14.07
N ASN A 220 -23.31 -11.00 12.79
CA ASN A 220 -21.95 -11.37 12.37
C ASN A 220 -20.93 -10.23 12.50
N VAL A 221 -21.38 -9.02 12.84
CA VAL A 221 -20.57 -7.79 12.85
C VAL A 221 -20.43 -7.21 14.25
N THR A 222 -21.46 -7.33 15.09
CA THR A 222 -21.53 -6.68 16.41
C THR A 222 -20.31 -6.94 17.31
N ASP A 223 -19.76 -8.15 17.31
CA ASP A 223 -18.57 -8.54 18.09
C ASP A 223 -17.25 -8.03 17.48
N LYS A 224 -17.27 -7.58 16.22
CA LYS A 224 -16.11 -7.09 15.47
C LYS A 224 -15.94 -5.57 15.49
N LEU A 225 -16.88 -4.80 16.04
CA LEU A 225 -16.89 -3.33 15.95
C LEU A 225 -15.91 -2.61 16.89
N SER A 226 -15.45 -3.27 17.95
CA SER A 226 -14.54 -2.67 18.93
C SER A 226 -13.27 -2.14 18.26
N ILE A 227 -13.01 -0.84 18.40
CA ILE A 227 -11.81 -0.18 17.86
C ILE A 227 -10.58 -0.49 18.70
N LEU A 228 -10.75 -0.60 20.02
CA LEU A 228 -9.68 -0.95 20.94
C LEU A 228 -9.68 -2.46 21.17
N PRO A 229 -8.50 -3.08 21.30
CA PRO A 229 -8.42 -4.49 21.67
C PRO A 229 -8.86 -4.68 23.12
N ASP A 230 -9.22 -5.91 23.46
CA ASP A 230 -9.52 -6.30 24.83
C ASP A 230 -8.25 -6.25 25.69
N PHE A 231 -8.21 -5.31 26.63
CA PHE A 231 -7.09 -5.12 27.55
C PHE A 231 -6.97 -6.22 28.61
N SER A 232 -7.97 -7.09 28.77
CA SER A 232 -7.85 -8.28 29.61
C SER A 232 -7.11 -9.42 28.92
N ASN A 233 -7.00 -9.39 27.59
CA ASN A 233 -6.29 -10.38 26.80
C ASN A 233 -4.80 -10.02 26.66
N THR A 234 -3.97 -10.57 27.55
CA THR A 234 -2.52 -10.36 27.55
C THR A 234 -1.87 -10.71 26.22
N GLN A 235 -2.31 -11.76 25.53
CA GLN A 235 -1.75 -12.14 24.23
C GLN A 235 -2.04 -11.09 23.16
N ALA A 236 -3.26 -10.56 23.13
CA ALA A 236 -3.64 -9.48 22.23
C ALA A 236 -2.82 -8.22 22.50
N LEU A 237 -2.64 -7.85 23.78
CA LEU A 237 -1.81 -6.69 24.15
C LEU A 237 -0.34 -6.86 23.75
N ILE A 238 0.22 -8.04 23.98
CA ILE A 238 1.60 -8.34 23.57
C ILE A 238 1.71 -8.25 22.05
N THR A 239 0.77 -8.83 21.32
CA THR A 239 0.85 -8.94 19.85
C THR A 239 0.60 -7.60 19.16
N LEU A 240 -0.35 -6.80 19.63
CA LEU A 240 -0.78 -5.57 18.97
C LEU A 240 -0.02 -4.33 19.43
N PHE A 241 0.55 -4.32 20.65
CA PHE A 241 1.27 -3.17 21.18
C PHE A 241 2.73 -3.48 21.49
N ILE A 242 3.00 -4.51 22.28
CA ILE A 242 4.36 -4.74 22.79
C ILE A 242 5.31 -5.20 21.68
N ILE A 243 4.95 -6.20 20.89
CA ILE A 243 5.80 -6.71 19.81
C ILE A 243 6.07 -5.61 18.76
N PRO A 244 5.06 -4.87 18.26
CA PRO A 244 5.30 -3.74 17.38
C PRO A 244 6.26 -2.69 17.95
N LEU A 245 6.02 -2.26 19.20
CA LEU A 245 6.76 -1.15 19.82
C LEU A 245 8.06 -1.54 20.53
N ALA A 246 8.30 -2.81 20.83
CA ALA A 246 9.51 -3.27 21.52
C ALA A 246 10.44 -4.04 20.61
N VAL A 247 9.93 -4.71 19.57
CA VAL A 247 10.73 -5.56 18.67
C VAL A 247 10.63 -5.09 17.22
N GLN A 248 9.44 -5.07 16.64
CA GLN A 248 9.29 -4.84 15.19
C GLN A 248 9.73 -3.44 14.79
N TRP A 249 9.63 -2.44 15.68
CA TRP A 249 10.07 -1.09 15.36
C TRP A 249 11.56 -1.07 14.95
N TRP A 250 12.50 -1.63 15.72
CA TRP A 250 13.92 -1.62 15.33
C TRP A 250 14.35 -2.85 14.52
N SER A 251 13.57 -3.93 14.54
CA SER A 251 13.81 -5.16 13.76
C SER A 251 13.33 -5.03 12.30
N SER A 252 13.25 -3.82 11.78
CA SER A 252 12.55 -3.53 10.54
C SER A 252 13.04 -4.39 9.37
N TRP A 253 12.09 -5.13 8.79
CA TRP A 253 12.31 -6.15 7.77
C TRP A 253 11.81 -5.72 6.39
N TYR A 254 10.99 -4.65 6.32
CA TYR A 254 10.32 -4.17 5.12
C TYR A 254 10.74 -2.73 4.80
N PRO A 255 11.14 -2.40 3.56
CA PRO A 255 11.49 -1.03 3.17
C PRO A 255 10.33 -0.05 3.47
N GLY A 256 10.61 1.04 4.16
CA GLY A 256 9.60 2.03 4.56
C GLY A 256 8.90 1.71 5.89
N ALA A 257 9.10 0.52 6.47
CA ALA A 257 8.66 0.21 7.83
C ALA A 257 9.72 0.54 8.89
N GLU A 258 10.86 1.12 8.51
CA GLU A 258 11.89 1.53 9.46
C GLU A 258 11.43 2.75 10.27
N PRO A 259 11.73 2.85 11.58
CA PRO A 259 11.34 3.99 12.44
C PRO A 259 11.93 5.33 12.00
N GLY A 260 12.99 5.28 11.19
CA GLY A 260 13.61 6.43 10.57
C GLY A 260 13.10 6.77 9.18
N GLY A 261 12.23 5.95 8.60
CA GLY A 261 12.00 5.87 7.17
C GLY A 261 13.21 5.25 6.47
N GLY A 262 12.97 4.21 5.67
CA GLY A 262 13.93 3.60 4.75
C GLY A 262 13.29 3.36 3.40
N GLY A 263 14.08 2.88 2.44
CA GLY A 263 13.63 2.58 1.09
C GLY A 263 12.82 3.71 0.45
N TYR A 264 11.58 3.42 0.09
CA TYR A 264 10.73 4.31 -0.70
C TYR A 264 10.26 5.56 0.06
N ILE A 265 10.18 5.54 1.40
CA ILE A 265 9.86 6.74 2.22
C ILE A 265 11.08 7.66 2.26
N ALA A 266 12.27 7.09 2.54
CA ALA A 266 13.52 7.83 2.53
C ALA A 266 13.76 8.51 1.18
N GLN A 267 13.55 7.80 0.07
CA GLN A 267 13.70 8.36 -1.28
C GLN A 267 12.86 9.61 -1.50
N ARG A 268 11.61 9.61 -1.01
CA ARG A 268 10.70 10.75 -1.12
C ARG A 268 11.12 11.92 -0.24
N MET A 269 11.61 11.66 0.97
CA MET A 269 12.18 12.69 1.84
C MET A 269 13.45 13.30 1.20
N LEU A 270 14.31 12.49 0.58
CA LEU A 270 15.52 12.96 -0.11
C LEU A 270 15.21 13.85 -1.32
N ALA A 271 14.12 13.57 -2.04
CA ALA A 271 13.66 14.31 -3.22
C ALA A 271 12.91 15.62 -2.89
N ALA A 272 12.62 15.89 -1.61
CA ALA A 272 11.89 17.09 -1.20
C ALA A 272 12.68 18.38 -1.50
N LYS A 273 11.95 19.48 -1.76
CA LYS A 273 12.55 20.82 -1.96
C LYS A 273 13.50 21.22 -0.84
N ASN A 274 13.05 21.03 0.39
CA ASN A 274 13.76 21.34 1.63
C ASN A 274 13.20 20.49 2.77
N GLU A 275 13.74 20.66 3.96
CA GLU A 275 13.42 19.89 5.16
C GLU A 275 11.95 20.04 5.57
N ASN A 276 11.39 21.26 5.48
CA ASN A 276 9.98 21.48 5.80
C ASN A 276 9.08 20.71 4.83
N HIS A 277 9.48 20.61 3.57
CA HIS A 277 8.76 19.81 2.60
C HIS A 277 8.87 18.30 2.86
N ALA A 278 10.00 17.82 3.37
CA ALA A 278 10.15 16.43 3.80
C ALA A 278 9.28 16.12 5.02
N ILE A 279 9.31 16.98 6.05
CA ILE A 279 8.46 16.86 7.24
C ILE A 279 6.98 16.87 6.85
N GLY A 280 6.57 17.86 6.04
CA GLY A 280 5.18 17.99 5.59
C GLY A 280 4.70 16.79 4.78
N ALA A 281 5.56 16.22 3.92
CA ALA A 281 5.24 15.03 3.13
C ALA A 281 4.98 13.82 4.04
N THR A 282 5.90 13.56 4.96
CA THR A 282 5.80 12.42 5.88
C THR A 282 4.62 12.61 6.85
N PHE A 283 4.35 13.83 7.31
CA PHE A 283 3.23 14.12 8.19
C PHE A 283 1.89 13.89 7.48
N PHE A 284 1.76 14.42 6.26
CA PHE A 284 0.58 14.20 5.41
C PHE A 284 0.39 12.70 5.10
N PHE A 285 1.47 11.99 4.79
CA PHE A 285 1.44 10.54 4.63
C PHE A 285 0.85 9.85 5.85
N ASN A 286 1.34 10.12 7.06
CA ASN A 286 0.85 9.48 8.29
C ASN A 286 -0.66 9.71 8.50
N ILE A 287 -1.16 10.93 8.27
CA ILE A 287 -2.59 11.23 8.37
C ILE A 287 -3.38 10.38 7.38
N MET A 288 -3.03 10.46 6.10
CA MET A 288 -3.78 9.78 5.05
C MET A 288 -3.70 8.26 5.17
N HIS A 289 -2.54 7.75 5.55
CA HIS A 289 -2.22 6.34 5.60
C HIS A 289 -2.87 5.63 6.79
N TYR A 290 -2.87 6.25 7.98
CA TYR A 290 -3.41 5.63 9.19
C TYR A 290 -4.85 6.07 9.49
N ALA A 291 -5.21 7.34 9.25
CA ALA A 291 -6.50 7.89 9.67
C ALA A 291 -7.59 7.85 8.60
N LEU A 292 -7.24 7.87 7.31
CA LEU A 292 -8.23 7.92 6.22
C LEU A 292 -8.32 6.59 5.46
N ARG A 293 -7.20 6.17 4.87
CA ARG A 293 -7.14 5.09 3.89
C ARG A 293 -7.69 3.73 4.37
N PRO A 294 -7.52 3.28 5.63
CA PRO A 294 -8.01 1.96 6.03
C PRO A 294 -9.53 1.85 6.08
N TRP A 295 -10.25 2.95 6.32
CA TRP A 295 -11.69 2.91 6.62
C TRP A 295 -12.57 2.35 5.50
N PRO A 296 -12.39 2.73 4.22
CA PRO A 296 -13.13 2.10 3.15
C PRO A 296 -12.96 0.57 3.12
N TRP A 297 -11.75 0.07 3.35
CA TRP A 297 -11.49 -1.36 3.37
C TRP A 297 -12.11 -2.04 4.59
N ILE A 298 -12.03 -1.42 5.77
CA ILE A 298 -12.69 -1.91 6.99
C ILE A 298 -14.20 -2.02 6.77
N LEU A 299 -14.82 -1.02 6.16
CA LEU A 299 -16.26 -1.04 5.87
C LEU A 299 -16.64 -2.15 4.90
N VAL A 300 -15.87 -2.35 3.82
CA VAL A 300 -16.07 -3.46 2.89
C VAL A 300 -15.89 -4.80 3.60
N ALA A 301 -14.90 -4.92 4.47
CA ALA A 301 -14.66 -6.13 5.24
C ALA A 301 -15.82 -6.47 6.19
N LEU A 302 -16.36 -5.48 6.91
CA LEU A 302 -17.54 -5.67 7.75
C LEU A 302 -18.77 -6.04 6.92
N ALA A 303 -19.02 -5.34 5.80
CA ALA A 303 -20.10 -5.66 4.88
C ALA A 303 -19.97 -7.10 4.32
N SER A 304 -18.75 -7.57 4.10
CA SER A 304 -18.49 -8.93 3.65
C SER A 304 -18.90 -10.00 4.65
N LEU A 305 -18.97 -9.71 5.97
CA LEU A 305 -19.44 -10.67 6.97
C LEU A 305 -20.97 -10.86 6.92
N VAL A 306 -21.68 -9.93 6.28
CA VAL A 306 -23.13 -10.05 6.03
C VAL A 306 -23.39 -10.87 4.77
N VAL A 307 -22.67 -10.54 3.69
CA VAL A 307 -22.88 -11.18 2.37
C VAL A 307 -22.22 -12.56 2.29
N TYR A 308 -21.04 -12.72 2.90
CA TYR A 308 -20.25 -13.95 2.94
C TYR A 308 -19.83 -14.25 4.39
N PRO A 309 -20.72 -14.82 5.22
CA PRO A 309 -20.48 -14.98 6.66
C PRO A 309 -19.21 -15.78 6.99
N ASP A 310 -18.90 -16.78 6.19
CA ASP A 310 -17.74 -17.66 6.38
C ASP A 310 -17.01 -17.93 5.06
N VAL A 311 -15.86 -18.62 5.15
CA VAL A 311 -15.05 -18.96 3.98
C VAL A 311 -15.77 -19.96 3.06
N ALA A 312 -16.65 -20.81 3.59
CA ALA A 312 -17.40 -21.78 2.80
C ALA A 312 -18.41 -21.07 1.88
N SER A 313 -19.07 -20.01 2.35
CA SER A 313 -19.98 -19.18 1.54
C SER A 313 -19.26 -18.48 0.38
N ILE A 314 -17.97 -18.13 0.55
CA ILE A 314 -17.14 -17.60 -0.53
C ILE A 314 -16.85 -18.70 -1.56
N GLN A 315 -16.47 -19.90 -1.10
CA GLN A 315 -16.21 -21.04 -2.00
C GLN A 315 -17.46 -21.45 -2.77
N GLU A 316 -18.63 -21.43 -2.14
CA GLU A 316 -19.91 -21.72 -2.79
C GLU A 316 -20.22 -20.71 -3.91
N ALA A 317 -19.98 -19.42 -3.66
CA ALA A 317 -20.17 -18.37 -4.65
C ALA A 317 -19.14 -18.43 -5.80
N PHE A 318 -17.93 -18.92 -5.53
CA PHE A 318 -16.82 -19.00 -6.48
C PHE A 318 -16.18 -20.41 -6.51
N PRO A 319 -16.91 -21.43 -7.01
CA PRO A 319 -16.51 -22.83 -6.90
C PRO A 319 -15.25 -23.19 -7.69
N THR A 320 -14.84 -22.33 -8.64
CA THR A 320 -13.65 -22.51 -9.47
C THR A 320 -12.37 -21.96 -8.83
N ILE A 321 -12.46 -21.33 -7.65
CA ILE A 321 -11.29 -20.87 -6.92
C ILE A 321 -10.59 -22.07 -6.30
N ALA A 322 -9.27 -22.11 -6.49
CA ALA A 322 -8.43 -23.16 -5.93
C ALA A 322 -8.29 -23.02 -4.41
N ASP A 323 -8.25 -24.15 -3.70
CA ASP A 323 -8.19 -24.20 -2.24
C ASP A 323 -7.00 -23.43 -1.64
N ASP A 324 -5.87 -23.37 -2.35
CA ASP A 324 -4.65 -22.66 -1.94
C ASP A 324 -4.79 -21.12 -2.00
N LYS A 325 -5.89 -20.62 -2.58
CA LYS A 325 -6.21 -19.19 -2.70
C LYS A 325 -7.41 -18.78 -1.85
N LEU A 326 -8.11 -19.74 -1.27
CA LEU A 326 -9.28 -19.53 -0.44
C LEU A 326 -8.87 -19.03 0.97
N GLY A 327 -9.51 -17.96 1.44
CA GLY A 327 -9.19 -17.32 2.72
C GLY A 327 -10.13 -16.17 3.04
N HIS A 328 -10.04 -15.61 4.25
CA HIS A 328 -10.83 -14.42 4.63
C HIS A 328 -10.41 -13.18 3.82
N ASP A 329 -9.13 -13.11 3.42
CA ASP A 329 -8.58 -12.06 2.55
C ASP A 329 -9.37 -11.90 1.24
N LEU A 330 -9.83 -13.02 0.68
CA LEU A 330 -10.54 -13.10 -0.59
C LEU A 330 -11.88 -12.37 -0.58
N ALA A 331 -12.48 -12.18 0.60
CA ALA A 331 -13.79 -11.57 0.75
C ALA A 331 -13.84 -10.14 0.17
N TYR A 332 -12.72 -9.40 0.21
CA TYR A 332 -12.66 -8.08 -0.43
C TYR A 332 -12.89 -8.19 -1.94
N SER A 333 -12.14 -9.06 -2.60
CA SER A 333 -12.23 -9.29 -4.04
C SER A 333 -13.61 -9.86 -4.43
N ALA A 334 -14.17 -10.76 -3.61
CA ALA A 334 -15.52 -11.28 -3.78
C ALA A 334 -16.57 -10.16 -3.72
N MET A 335 -16.48 -9.26 -2.74
CA MET A 335 -17.39 -8.12 -2.62
C MET A 335 -17.33 -7.18 -3.82
N LEU A 336 -16.15 -6.97 -4.43
CA LEU A 336 -16.04 -6.12 -5.63
C LEU A 336 -16.82 -6.67 -6.83
N THR A 337 -17.17 -7.95 -6.86
CA THR A 337 -18.02 -8.52 -7.93
C THR A 337 -19.49 -8.11 -7.84
N LYS A 338 -19.89 -7.46 -6.74
CA LYS A 338 -21.25 -6.95 -6.51
C LYS A 338 -21.46 -5.52 -7.02
N LEU A 339 -20.38 -4.84 -7.46
CA LEU A 339 -20.41 -3.50 -8.05
C LEU A 339 -21.04 -3.52 -9.44
#